data_AF-D3S7J6-F1
#
_entry.id   AF-D3S7J6-F1
#
_cell.length_a   1.000
_cell.length_b   1.000
_cell.length_c   1.000
_cell.angle_alpha   90.00
_cell.angle_beta   90.00
_cell.angle_gamma   90.00
#
_symmetry.space_group_name_H-M   'P 1'
#
loop_
_entity.id
_entity.type
_entity.pdbx_description
1 polymer ?
#
loop_
_entity_poly.entity_id
_entity_poly.type
_entity_poly.pdbx_seq_one_letter_code
_entity_poly.pdbx_strand_id
1 'polypeptide(L)'
;MEEIIDVKNPKKVIEYLNNIDVDEYVEIYFGRVHVEGRLMHYNDGLIRLVHEKYGIIEVEIEKILDDLLELVHSNGEKRVVLRFY
;
A
#
# COMPACT_ATOMS: atom_id res chain seq x y z
N MET A 1 0.11 5.07 17.11
CA MET A 1 1.36 5.87 16.98
C MET A 1 1.74 5.93 15.51
N GLU A 2 2.15 7.08 14.99
CA GLU A 2 2.53 7.24 13.58
C GLU A 2 4.05 7.13 13.41
N GLU A 3 4.50 6.36 12.42
CA GLU A 3 5.89 6.26 11.99
C GLU A 3 5.98 6.62 10.50
N ILE A 4 6.94 7.46 10.14
CA ILE A 4 7.19 7.89 8.77
C ILE A 4 8.56 7.38 8.34
N ILE A 5 8.61 6.70 7.19
CA ILE A 5 9.82 6.09 6.63
C ILE A 5 10.02 6.62 5.22
N ASP A 6 11.14 7.31 4.98
CA ASP A 6 11.51 7.78 3.66
C ASP A 6 12.26 6.68 2.89
N VAL A 7 11.68 6.24 1.78
CA VAL A 7 12.12 5.09 1.00
C VAL A 7 12.73 5.54 -0.33
N LYS A 8 14.06 5.43 -0.45
CA LYS A 8 14.81 5.82 -1.66
C LYS A 8 14.66 4.88 -2.86
N ASN A 9 14.27 3.62 -2.61
CA ASN A 9 14.09 2.64 -3.67
C ASN A 9 12.65 2.12 -3.59
N PRO A 10 11.77 2.55 -4.52
CA PRO A 10 10.36 2.14 -4.54
C PRO A 10 10.17 0.63 -4.50
N LYS A 11 11.10 -0.17 -5.02
CA LYS A 11 11.01 -1.65 -4.98
C LYS A 11 10.94 -2.22 -3.56
N LYS A 12 11.41 -1.50 -2.55
CA LYS A 12 11.26 -1.92 -1.14
C LYS A 12 9.80 -2.01 -0.69
N VAL A 13 8.88 -1.36 -1.40
CA VAL A 13 7.44 -1.49 -1.13
C VAL A 13 6.96 -2.93 -1.31
N ILE A 14 7.54 -3.67 -2.26
CA ILE A 14 7.18 -5.06 -2.55
C ILE A 14 7.54 -5.94 -1.35
N GLU A 15 8.75 -5.76 -0.81
CA GLU A 15 9.19 -6.45 0.41
C GLU A 15 8.30 -6.08 1.60
N TYR A 16 7.92 -4.81 1.73
CA TYR A 16 7.07 -4.36 2.82
C TYR A 16 5.65 -4.97 2.75
N LEU A 17 5.01 -4.93 1.58
CA LEU A 17 3.66 -5.46 1.36
C LEU A 17 3.55 -6.97 1.64
N ASN A 18 4.61 -7.73 1.36
CA ASN A 18 4.68 -9.17 1.70
C ASN A 18 4.64 -9.46 3.21
N ASN A 19 4.84 -8.46 4.06
CA ASN A 19 4.84 -8.59 5.53
C ASN A 19 3.61 -7.95 6.19
N ILE A 20 2.62 -7.52 5.41
CA ILE A 20 1.35 -6.99 5.91
C ILE A 20 0.36 -8.16 6.04
N ASP A 21 -0.34 -8.22 7.16
CA ASP A 21 -1.35 -9.25 7.39
C ASP A 21 -2.64 -8.95 6.62
N VAL A 22 -3.35 -10.00 6.24
CA VAL A 22 -4.69 -9.87 5.63
C VAL A 22 -5.63 -9.18 6.63
N ASP A 23 -6.55 -8.37 6.12
CA ASP A 23 -7.51 -7.52 6.84
C ASP A 23 -6.92 -6.20 7.42
N GLU A 24 -5.60 -6.00 7.35
CA GLU A 24 -4.97 -4.72 7.71
C GLU A 24 -5.29 -3.63 6.68
N TYR A 25 -5.33 -2.36 7.12
CA TYR A 25 -5.72 -1.24 6.27
C TYR A 25 -4.53 -0.70 5.47
N VAL A 26 -4.72 -0.50 4.17
CA VAL A 26 -3.70 0.02 3.26
C VAL A 26 -4.27 1.16 2.44
N GLU A 27 -3.49 2.23 2.28
CA GLU A 27 -3.74 3.32 1.33
C GLU A 27 -2.54 3.43 0.39
N ILE A 28 -2.80 3.65 -0.91
CA ILE A 28 -1.76 3.78 -1.93
C ILE A 28 -2.03 5.05 -2.73
N TYR A 29 -1.02 5.91 -2.77
CA TYR A 29 -1.03 7.17 -3.51
C TYR A 29 -0.03 7.09 -4.65
N PHE A 30 -0.49 7.22 -5.89
CA PHE A 30 0.37 7.22 -7.07
C PHE A 30 -0.17 8.18 -8.14
N GLY A 31 0.71 9.01 -8.72
CA GLY A 31 0.32 10.07 -9.65
C GLY A 31 -0.78 10.99 -9.07
N ARG A 32 -2.02 10.85 -9.56
CA ARG A 32 -3.22 11.57 -9.06
C ARG A 32 -4.30 10.64 -8.50
N VAL A 33 -3.95 9.38 -8.26
CA VAL A 33 -4.84 8.33 -7.82
C VAL A 33 -4.59 8.04 -6.36
N HIS A 34 -5.68 7.82 -5.63
CA HIS A 34 -5.70 7.30 -4.28
C HIS A 34 -6.60 6.07 -4.28
N VAL A 35 -6.07 4.94 -3.78
CA VAL A 35 -6.86 3.75 -3.49
C VAL A 35 -6.63 3.35 -2.05
N GLU A 36 -7.69 2.87 -1.40
CA GLU A 36 -7.65 2.44 -0.01
C GLU A 36 -8.53 1.22 0.22
N GLY A 37 -8.24 0.48 1.27
CA GLY A 37 -9.08 -0.62 1.72
C GLY A 37 -8.32 -1.61 2.59
N ARG A 38 -9.02 -2.66 2.98
CA ARG A 38 -8.41 -3.75 3.75
C ARG A 38 -7.70 -4.72 2.82
N LEU A 39 -6.48 -5.11 3.17
CA LEU A 39 -5.69 -6.05 2.39
C LEU A 39 -6.40 -7.39 2.34
N MET A 40 -6.80 -7.83 1.15
CA MET A 40 -7.33 -9.18 0.95
C MET A 40 -6.22 -10.15 0.58
N HIS A 41 -5.29 -9.69 -0.26
CA HIS A 41 -4.22 -10.52 -0.80
C HIS A 41 -3.14 -9.64 -1.44
N TYR A 42 -1.88 -10.06 -1.29
CA TYR A 42 -0.77 -9.57 -2.09
C TYR A 42 0.00 -10.76 -2.64
N ASN A 43 0.20 -10.82 -3.96
CA ASN A 43 1.03 -11.83 -4.61
C ASN A 43 1.63 -11.28 -5.91
N ASP A 44 2.91 -11.57 -6.16
CA ASP A 44 3.60 -11.25 -7.42
C ASP A 44 3.38 -9.81 -7.91
N GLY A 45 3.43 -8.83 -6.99
CA GLY A 45 3.26 -7.42 -7.35
C GLY A 45 1.81 -6.95 -7.51
N LEU A 46 0.81 -7.84 -7.43
CA LEU A 46 -0.60 -7.50 -7.45
C LEU A 46 -1.12 -7.37 -6.01
N ILE A 47 -1.62 -6.19 -5.65
CA ILE A 47 -2.36 -5.98 -4.39
C ILE A 47 -3.86 -5.99 -4.66
N ARG A 48 -4.61 -6.65 -3.77
CA ARG A 48 -6.07 -6.62 -3.75
C ARG A 48 -6.55 -6.03 -2.44
N LEU A 49 -7.32 -4.96 -2.54
CA LEU A 49 -7.93 -4.26 -1.41
C LEU A 49 -9.45 -4.42 -1.47
N VAL A 50 -10.09 -4.57 -0.31
CA VAL A 50 -11.55 -4.48 -0.18
C VAL A 50 -11.89 -3.09 0.36
N HIS A 51 -12.46 -2.27 -0.51
CA HIS A 51 -12.97 -0.95 -0.17
C HIS A 51 -14.44 -1.04 0.26
N GLU A 52 -14.81 -0.35 1.33
CA GLU A 52 -16.15 -0.46 1.95
C GLU A 52 -17.31 -0.18 0.98
N LYS A 53 -17.15 0.80 0.09
CA LYS A 53 -18.20 1.23 -0.87
C LYS A 53 -18.10 0.64 -2.27
N TYR A 54 -16.90 0.26 -2.71
CA TYR A 54 -16.62 -0.03 -4.12
C TYR A 54 -16.28 -1.51 -4.36
N GLY A 55 -16.17 -2.30 -3.30
CA GLY A 55 -15.81 -3.71 -3.40
C GLY A 55 -14.31 -3.88 -3.61
N ILE A 56 -13.93 -4.85 -4.46
CA ILE A 56 -12.54 -5.22 -4.66
C ILE A 56 -11.86 -4.24 -5.62
N ILE A 57 -10.73 -3.70 -5.20
CA ILE A 57 -9.81 -2.90 -6.01
C ILE A 57 -8.54 -3.74 -6.20
N GLU A 58 -8.07 -3.84 -7.44
CA GLU A 58 -6.83 -4.54 -7.79
C GLU A 58 -5.83 -3.53 -8.36
N VAL A 59 -4.59 -3.55 -7.87
CA VAL A 59 -3.52 -2.68 -8.36
C VAL A 59 -2.25 -3.50 -8.61
N GLU A 60 -1.72 -3.39 -9.82
CA GLU A 60 -0.39 -3.92 -10.16
C GLU A 60 0.69 -2.93 -9.67
N ILE A 61 1.17 -3.13 -8.43
CA ILE A 61 2.15 -2.26 -7.78
C ILE A 61 3.39 -2.07 -8.65
N GLU A 62 3.88 -3.14 -9.28
CA GLU A 62 5.06 -3.10 -10.15
C GLU A 62 4.91 -2.12 -11.33
N LYS A 63 3.69 -1.89 -11.81
CA LYS A 63 3.42 -0.98 -12.94
C LYS A 63 3.36 0.47 -12.53
N ILE A 64 3.19 0.75 -11.23
CA ILE A 64 3.03 2.10 -10.69
C ILE A 64 4.21 2.55 -9.83
N LEU A 65 5.29 1.77 -9.74
CA LEU A 65 6.44 2.07 -8.87
C LEU A 65 7.06 3.45 -9.13
N ASP A 66 7.15 3.85 -10.40
CA ASP A 66 7.75 5.13 -10.79
C ASP A 66 6.84 6.33 -10.45
N ASP A 67 5.53 6.08 -10.32
CA ASP A 67 4.52 7.08 -9.96
C ASP A 67 4.12 7.01 -8.48
N LEU A 68 4.66 6.05 -7.72
CA LEU A 68 4.31 5.80 -6.33
C LEU A 68 4.81 6.96 -5.47
N LEU A 69 3.89 7.59 -4.73
CA LEU A 69 4.17 8.74 -3.88
C LEU A 69 4.22 8.33 -2.40
N GLU A 70 3.21 7.56 -1.98
CA GLU A 70 3.06 7.14 -0.60
C GLU A 70 2.33 5.80 -0.51
N LEU A 71 2.75 4.96 0.45
CA LEU A 71 1.97 3.82 0.91
C LEU A 71 1.76 3.93 2.41
N VAL A 72 0.51 3.91 2.82
CA VAL A 72 0.12 3.91 4.23
C VAL A 72 -0.33 2.50 4.59
N HIS A 73 0.14 2.02 5.73
CA HIS A 73 -0.32 0.78 6.33
C HIS A 73 -0.73 1.04 7.79
N SER A 74 -1.90 0.56 8.19
CA SER A 74 -2.31 0.53 9.59
C SER A 74 -2.91 -0.81 10.02
N ASN A 75 -2.43 -1.31 11.15
CA ASN A 75 -2.93 -2.51 11.81
C ASN A 75 -3.90 -2.19 12.98
N GLY A 76 -4.41 -0.96 13.06
CA GLY A 76 -5.28 -0.50 14.14
C GLY A 76 -4.57 0.03 15.39
N GLU A 77 -3.30 -0.32 15.61
CA GLU A 77 -2.49 0.19 16.74
C GLU A 77 -1.43 1.19 16.27
N LYS A 78 -0.84 0.88 15.11
CA LYS A 78 0.24 1.64 14.48
C LYS A 78 -0.19 2.08 13.09
N ARG A 79 0.28 3.26 12.68
CA ARG A 79 0.18 3.77 11.32
C ARG A 79 1.60 3.98 10.81
N VAL A 80 1.95 3.32 9.71
CA VAL A 80 3.25 3.45 9.05
C VAL A 80 3.03 4.12 7.70
N VAL A 81 3.83 5.14 7.41
CA VAL A 81 3.81 5.87 6.15
C VAL A 81 5.13 5.69 5.44
N LEU A 82 5.11 5.02 4.28
CA LEU A 82 6.26 4.91 3.38
C LEU A 82 6.17 6.02 2.34
N ARG A 83 7.14 6.95 2.32
CA ARG A 83 7.18 8.04 1.33
C ARG A 83 8.29 7.80 0.31
N PHE A 84 8.01 8.07 -0.95
CA PHE A 84 8.93 7.84 -2.06
C PHE A 84 9.26 9.19 -2.73
N TYR A 85 10.56 9.46 -2.92
CA TYR A 85 11.12 10.70 -3.46
C TYR A 85 12.25 10.43 -4.46
#